data_AF-A0A3B8WID4-F1
#
_entry.id   AF-A0A3B8WID4-F1
#
_cell.length_a   1.000
_cell.length_b   1.000
_cell.length_c   1.000
_cell.angle_alpha   90.00
_cell.angle_beta   90.00
_cell.angle_gamma   90.00
#
_symmetry.space_group_name_H-M   'P 1'
#
loop_
_entity.id
_entity.type
_entity.pdbx_description
1 polymer ?
#
loop_
_entity_poly.entity_id
_entity_poly.type
_entity_poly.pdbx_seq_one_letter_code
_entity_poly.pdbx_strand_id
1 'polypeptide(L)'
;MLSSLKISHKLALLVIVAVVAFVVSQAFSIITERNNSERLGEVRNQLYPSLELSTINRGLLQLIENQINSAVTTGDDQQIAATREQLAEIIENLDRIAQLNPSQQSDVKALKSELNGYYSTATRIATAIIEGTADFSRIGQEASANA
;
A
#
# COMPACT_ATOMS: atom_id res chain seq x y z
N MET A 1 40.70 -47.57 10.02
CA MET A 1 40.22 -47.48 11.41
C MET A 1 38.76 -47.93 11.63
N LEU A 2 37.97 -48.22 10.59
CA LEU A 2 36.60 -48.80 10.72
C LEU A 2 36.58 -50.35 10.77
N SER A 3 37.73 -50.99 10.53
CA SER A 3 37.89 -52.44 10.43
C SER A 3 38.04 -53.16 11.77
N SER A 4 38.34 -52.44 12.87
CA SER A 4 38.53 -53.00 14.22
C SER A 4 37.28 -52.94 15.12
N LEU A 5 36.15 -52.45 14.61
CA LEU A 5 34.89 -52.34 15.36
C LEU A 5 34.08 -53.65 15.34
N LYS A 6 33.59 -54.08 16.51
CA LYS A 6 32.64 -55.20 16.65
C LYS A 6 31.38 -54.92 15.83
N ILE A 7 30.75 -55.97 15.28
CA ILE A 7 29.57 -55.86 14.39
C ILE A 7 28.44 -55.02 15.01
N SER A 8 28.23 -55.11 16.33
CA SER A 8 27.26 -54.29 17.07
C SER A 8 27.49 -52.78 16.93
N HIS A 9 28.75 -52.33 16.91
CA HIS A 9 29.08 -50.91 16.78
C HIS A 9 28.87 -50.41 15.35
N LYS A 10 29.03 -51.27 14.34
CA LYS A 10 28.75 -50.94 12.94
C LYS A 10 27.25 -50.74 12.72
N LEU A 11 26.42 -51.59 13.33
CA LEU A 11 24.96 -51.44 13.30
C LEU A 11 24.50 -50.19 14.07
N ALA A 12 25.09 -49.92 15.25
CA ALA A 12 24.80 -48.70 16.01
C ALA A 12 25.21 -47.42 15.26
N LEU A 13 26.34 -47.43 14.55
CA LEU A 13 26.79 -46.31 13.72
C LEU A 13 25.77 -45.95 12.64
N LEU A 14 25.19 -46.95 11.96
CA LEU A 14 24.17 -46.73 10.94
C LEU A 14 22.94 -46.04 11.52
N VAL A 15 22.48 -46.49 12.69
CA VAL A 15 21.35 -45.87 13.39
C VAL A 15 21.68 -44.43 13.79
N ILE A 16 22.87 -44.17 14.35
CA ILE A 16 23.29 -42.82 14.75
C ILE A 16 23.32 -41.87 13.54
N VAL A 17 23.86 -42.31 12.41
CA VAL A 17 23.87 -41.51 11.18
C VAL A 17 22.45 -41.18 10.73
N ALA A 18 21.53 -42.15 10.78
CA ALA A 18 20.12 -41.91 10.45
C ALA A 18 19.45 -40.91 11.41
N VAL A 19 19.69 -41.01 12.72
CA VAL A 19 19.16 -40.05 13.70
C VAL A 19 19.74 -38.66 13.47
N VAL A 20 21.04 -38.53 13.23
CA VAL A 20 21.68 -37.23 12.95
C VAL A 20 21.10 -36.60 11.68
N ALA A 21 20.98 -37.37 10.59
CA ALA A 21 20.37 -36.88 9.35
C ALA A 21 18.92 -36.43 9.57
N PHE A 22 18.15 -37.17 10.37
CA PHE A 22 16.79 -36.79 10.75
C PHE A 22 16.75 -35.49 11.54
N VAL A 23 17.59 -35.34 12.57
CA VAL A 23 17.67 -34.13 13.41
C VAL A 23 18.07 -32.91 12.58
N VAL A 24 19.05 -33.04 11.70
CA VAL A 24 19.48 -31.95 10.81
C VAL A 24 18.33 -31.54 9.88
N SER A 25 17.67 -32.50 9.25
CA SER A 25 16.51 -32.24 8.38
C SER A 25 15.39 -31.50 9.13
N GLN A 26 15.04 -31.97 10.34
CA GLN A 26 14.03 -31.31 11.18
C GLN A 26 14.44 -29.88 11.57
N ALA A 27 15.71 -29.64 11.90
CA ALA A 27 16.19 -28.30 12.20
C ALA A 27 16.01 -27.35 11.01
N PHE A 28 16.36 -27.80 9.79
CA PHE A 28 16.12 -27.02 8.57
C PHE A 28 14.64 -26.78 8.31
N SER A 29 13.79 -27.78 8.51
CA SER A 29 12.33 -27.64 8.37
C SER A 29 11.77 -26.58 9.31
N ILE A 30 12.13 -26.59 10.60
CA ILE A 30 11.65 -25.63 11.59
C ILE A 30 12.08 -24.20 11.24
N ILE A 31 13.33 -24.00 10.81
CA ILE A 31 13.82 -22.68 10.40
C ILE A 31 13.06 -22.17 9.17
N THR A 32 12.85 -23.05 8.18
CA THR A 32 12.14 -22.70 6.95
C THR A 32 10.67 -22.38 7.23
N GLU A 33 10.02 -23.17 8.09
CA GLU A 33 8.64 -22.95 8.50
C GLU A 33 8.46 -21.60 9.20
N ARG A 34 9.38 -21.24 10.12
CA ARG A 34 9.36 -19.94 10.79
C ARG A 34 9.49 -18.78 9.80
N ASN A 35 10.48 -18.83 8.92
CA ASN A 35 10.68 -17.79 7.91
C ASN A 35 9.47 -17.66 6.96
N ASN A 36 8.85 -18.78 6.59
CA ASN A 36 7.65 -18.76 5.77
C ASN A 36 6.45 -18.19 6.53
N SER A 37 6.30 -18.54 7.81
CA SER A 37 5.25 -18.01 8.68
C SER A 37 5.38 -16.49 8.85
N GLU A 38 6.60 -15.98 9.06
CA GLU A 38 6.88 -14.55 9.14
C GLU A 38 6.52 -13.82 7.84
N ARG A 39 6.97 -14.34 6.69
CA ARG A 39 6.65 -13.76 5.37
C ARG A 39 5.16 -13.76 5.07
N LEU A 40 4.46 -14.86 5.38
CA LEU A 40 3.00 -14.93 5.24
C LEU A 40 2.31 -13.95 6.20
N GLY A 41 2.86 -13.76 7.40
CA GLY A 41 2.42 -12.77 8.36
C GLY A 41 2.52 -11.35 7.80
N GLU A 42 3.66 -11.00 7.21
CA GLU A 42 3.89 -9.71 6.54
C GLU A 42 2.91 -9.49 5.38
N VAL A 43 2.75 -10.48 4.50
CA VAL A 43 1.80 -10.39 3.38
C VAL A 43 0.37 -10.13 3.87
N ARG A 44 -0.08 -10.92 4.86
CA ARG A 44 -1.46 -10.84 5.36
C ARG A 44 -1.73 -9.58 6.18
N ASN A 45 -0.79 -9.21 7.04
CA ASN A 45 -1.05 -8.19 8.07
C ASN A 45 -0.57 -6.79 7.67
N GLN A 46 0.25 -6.68 6.62
CA GLN A 46 0.87 -5.43 6.23
C GLN A 46 0.65 -5.13 4.74
N LEU A 47 1.12 -6.01 3.85
CA LEU A 47 1.10 -5.72 2.40
C LEU A 47 -0.32 -5.74 1.82
N TYR A 48 -1.12 -6.75 2.14
CA TYR A 48 -2.47 -6.89 1.61
C TYR A 48 -3.41 -5.74 2.05
N PRO A 49 -3.48 -5.38 3.36
CA PRO A 49 -4.29 -4.24 3.79
C PRO A 49 -3.82 -2.91 3.17
N SER A 50 -2.50 -2.73 3.01
CA SER A 50 -1.96 -1.52 2.37
C SER A 50 -2.38 -1.41 0.90
N LEU A 51 -2.37 -2.53 0.18
CA LEU A 51 -2.83 -2.60 -1.21
C LEU A 51 -4.33 -2.34 -1.35
N GLU A 52 -5.13 -2.90 -0.44
CA GLU A 52 -6.57 -2.70 -0.39
C GLU A 52 -6.92 -1.22 -0.19
N LEU A 53 -6.34 -0.58 0.83
CA LEU A 53 -6.51 0.84 1.10
C LEU A 53 -6.06 1.72 -0.07
N SER A 54 -4.95 1.36 -0.72
CA SER A 54 -4.46 2.08 -1.91
C SER A 54 -5.43 1.94 -3.10
N THR A 55 -6.07 0.77 -3.24
CA THR A 55 -7.07 0.52 -4.29
C THR A 55 -8.34 1.33 -4.04
N ILE A 56 -8.80 1.39 -2.79
CA ILE A 56 -9.92 2.24 -2.37
C ILE A 56 -9.62 3.71 -2.69
N ASN A 57 -8.44 4.18 -2.27
CA ASN A 57 -8.01 5.57 -2.51
C ASN A 57 -8.00 5.94 -3.99
N ARG A 58 -7.56 5.02 -4.87
CA ARG A 58 -7.61 5.26 -6.31
C ARG A 58 -9.05 5.43 -6.81
N GLY A 59 -9.98 4.61 -6.33
CA GLY A 59 -11.40 4.72 -6.67
C GLY A 59 -12.02 6.03 -6.18
N LEU A 60 -11.70 6.44 -4.95
CA LEU A 60 -12.16 7.71 -4.37
C LEU A 60 -11.62 8.91 -5.15
N LEU A 61 -10.34 8.90 -5.55
CA LEU A 61 -9.77 9.97 -6.35
C LEU A 61 -10.45 10.10 -7.71
N GLN A 62 -10.71 8.98 -8.39
CA GLN A 62 -11.47 8.98 -9.65
C GLN A 62 -12.90 9.52 -9.46
N LEU A 63 -13.52 9.23 -8.31
CA LEU A 63 -14.84 9.74 -8.00
C LEU A 63 -14.83 11.27 -7.77
N ILE A 64 -13.82 11.79 -7.06
CA ILE A 64 -13.59 13.23 -6.89
C ILE A 64 -13.46 13.91 -8.27
N GLU A 65 -12.61 13.37 -9.15
CA GLU A 65 -12.41 13.90 -10.50
C GLU A 65 -13.72 13.97 -11.30
N ASN A 66 -14.49 12.88 -11.29
CA ASN A 66 -15.77 12.81 -12.00
C ASN A 66 -16.79 13.81 -11.45
N GLN A 67 -16.86 13.96 -10.12
CA GLN A 67 -17.77 14.91 -9.48
C GLN A 67 -17.38 16.37 -9.75
N ILE A 68 -16.09 16.70 -9.74
CA ILE A 68 -15.61 18.03 -10.10
C ILE A 68 -15.96 18.34 -11.57
N ASN A 69 -15.73 17.41 -12.50
CA ASN A 69 -16.07 17.59 -13.91
C ASN A 69 -17.59 17.74 -14.14
N SER A 70 -18.39 16.95 -13.42
CA SER A 70 -19.84 17.04 -13.44
C SER A 70 -20.33 18.39 -12.88
N ALA A 71 -19.74 18.87 -11.78
CA ALA A 71 -20.04 20.18 -11.22
C ALA A 71 -19.80 21.30 -12.23
N VAL A 72 -18.65 21.30 -12.91
CA VAL A 72 -18.32 22.27 -13.95
C VAL A 72 -19.32 22.22 -15.12
N THR A 73 -19.73 21.02 -15.52
CA THR A 73 -20.67 20.82 -16.64
C THR A 73 -22.09 21.28 -16.29
N THR A 74 -22.50 21.09 -15.04
CA THR A 74 -23.87 21.35 -14.57
C THR A 74 -24.02 22.71 -13.89
N GLY A 75 -22.93 23.37 -13.53
CA GLY A 75 -22.93 24.60 -12.74
C GLY A 75 -23.32 24.39 -11.26
N ASP A 76 -23.22 23.16 -10.76
CA ASP A 76 -23.66 22.79 -9.41
C ASP A 76 -22.48 22.63 -8.43
N ASP A 77 -22.22 23.69 -7.66
CA ASP A 77 -21.15 23.72 -6.65
C ASP A 77 -21.35 22.72 -5.49
N GLN A 78 -22.57 22.19 -5.28
CA GLN A 78 -22.81 21.21 -4.22
C GLN A 78 -22.04 19.91 -4.49
N GLN A 79 -21.86 19.56 -5.77
CA GLN A 79 -21.06 18.40 -6.16
C GLN A 79 -19.58 18.56 -5.79
N ILE A 80 -19.04 19.78 -5.84
CA ILE A 80 -17.68 20.06 -5.35
C ILE A 80 -17.63 19.89 -3.83
N ALA A 81 -18.61 20.40 -3.09
CA ALA A 81 -18.65 20.27 -1.63
C ALA A 81 -18.70 18.80 -1.18
N ALA A 82 -19.43 17.94 -1.89
CA ALA A 82 -19.54 16.52 -1.60
C ALA A 82 -18.20 15.76 -1.69
N THR A 83 -17.25 16.23 -2.51
CA THR A 83 -15.93 15.60 -2.66
C THR A 83 -15.04 15.69 -1.41
N ARG A 84 -15.37 16.57 -0.46
CA ARG A 84 -14.57 16.76 0.78
C ARG A 84 -14.53 15.51 1.64
N GLU A 85 -15.63 14.76 1.69
CA GLU A 85 -15.72 13.52 2.45
C GLU A 85 -14.78 12.45 1.87
N GLN A 86 -14.75 12.33 0.54
CA GLN A 86 -13.87 11.40 -0.16
C GLN A 86 -12.39 11.76 0.05
N LEU A 87 -12.05 13.05 0.00
CA LEU A 87 -10.70 13.51 0.31
C LEU A 87 -10.31 13.11 1.74
N ALA A 88 -11.19 13.35 2.71
CA ALA A 88 -10.93 12.99 4.10
C ALA A 88 -10.70 11.49 4.28
N GLU A 89 -11.49 10.65 3.59
CA GLU A 89 -11.32 9.20 3.59
C GLU A 89 -9.98 8.77 2.97
N ILE A 90 -9.55 9.39 1.86
CA ILE A 90 -8.22 9.12 1.27
C ILE A 90 -7.11 9.45 2.28
N ILE A 91 -7.20 10.59 2.96
CA ILE A 91 -6.21 11.02 3.96
C ILE A 91 -6.17 10.04 5.14
N GLU A 92 -7.32 9.58 5.63
CA GLU A 92 -7.38 8.59 6.70
C GLU A 92 -6.77 7.25 6.27
N ASN A 93 -7.08 6.78 5.07
CA ASN A 93 -6.51 5.55 4.53
C ASN A 93 -4.99 5.66 4.36
N LEU A 94 -4.48 6.82 3.94
CA LEU A 94 -3.05 7.10 3.87
C LEU A 94 -2.40 7.03 5.26
N ASP A 95 -3.03 7.58 6.30
CA ASP A 95 -2.54 7.48 7.67
C ASP A 95 -2.49 6.03 8.17
N ARG A 96 -3.51 5.22 7.83
CA ARG A 96 -3.50 3.77 8.11
C ARG A 96 -2.36 3.04 7.38
N ILE A 97 -2.09 3.38 6.12
CA ILE A 97 -0.95 2.82 5.36
C ILE A 97 0.38 3.18 6.03
N ALA A 98 0.56 4.41 6.52
CA ALA A 98 1.77 4.81 7.24
C ALA A 98 1.93 4.07 8.58
N GLN A 99 0.83 3.73 9.26
CA GLN A 99 0.85 2.92 10.48
C GLN A 99 1.24 1.46 10.20
N LEU A 100 0.74 0.90 9.09
CA LEU A 100 1.10 -0.45 8.63
C LEU A 100 2.54 -0.53 8.14
N ASN A 101 3.04 0.53 7.49
CA ASN A 101 4.38 0.61 6.91
C ASN A 101 5.15 1.83 7.43
N PRO A 102 5.73 1.78 8.65
CA PRO A 102 6.48 2.91 9.20
C PRO A 102 7.64 3.39 8.33
N SER A 103 8.25 2.49 7.55
CA SER A 103 9.31 2.84 6.58
C SER A 103 8.85 3.76 5.46
N GLN A 104 7.55 3.81 5.15
CA GLN A 104 6.96 4.63 4.09
C GLN A 104 6.31 5.92 4.61
N GLN A 105 6.46 6.23 5.90
CA GLN A 105 5.79 7.39 6.51
C GLN A 105 6.16 8.72 5.84
N SER A 106 7.40 8.86 5.37
CA SER A 106 7.84 10.04 4.61
C SER A 106 7.13 10.16 3.27
N ASP A 107 7.03 9.06 2.53
CA ASP A 107 6.39 9.01 1.21
C ASP A 107 4.89 9.30 1.33
N VAL A 108 4.23 8.71 2.33
CA VAL A 108 2.83 8.98 2.64
C VAL A 108 2.61 10.46 2.97
N LYS A 109 3.51 11.09 3.73
CA LYS A 109 3.42 12.51 4.05
C LYS A 109 3.55 13.38 2.80
N ALA A 110 4.47 13.06 1.90
CA ALA A 110 4.62 13.75 0.62
C ALA A 110 3.36 13.60 -0.23
N LEU A 111 2.84 12.38 -0.37
CA LEU A 111 1.63 12.08 -1.14
C LEU A 111 0.40 12.82 -0.59
N LYS A 112 0.23 12.92 0.74
CA LYS A 112 -0.83 13.74 1.33
C LYS A 112 -0.69 15.22 0.97
N SER A 113 0.53 15.75 0.94
CA SER A 113 0.77 17.14 0.55
C SER A 113 0.42 17.37 -0.91
N GLU A 114 0.84 16.46 -1.80
CA GLU A 114 0.53 16.51 -3.23
C GLU A 114 -0.98 16.42 -3.48
N LEU A 115 -1.67 15.48 -2.82
CA LEU A 115 -3.11 15.31 -2.95
C LEU A 115 -3.89 16.56 -2.50
N ASN A 116 -3.49 17.19 -1.39
CA ASN A 116 -4.13 18.42 -0.93
C ASN A 116 -3.89 19.58 -1.90
N GLY A 117 -2.68 19.69 -2.46
CA GLY A 117 -2.35 20.68 -3.49
C GLY A 117 -3.17 20.47 -4.76
N TYR A 118 -3.27 19.23 -5.21
CA TYR A 118 -4.09 18.82 -6.33
C TYR A 118 -5.56 19.20 -6.14
N TYR A 119 -6.14 18.77 -5.02
CA TYR A 119 -7.54 19.00 -4.69
C TYR A 119 -7.86 20.49 -4.58
N SER A 120 -7.02 21.26 -3.88
CA SER A 120 -7.20 22.71 -3.75
C SER A 120 -7.15 23.41 -5.11
N THR A 121 -6.29 22.95 -6.02
CA THR A 121 -6.16 23.54 -7.35
C THR A 121 -7.36 23.17 -8.22
N ALA A 122 -7.74 21.89 -8.25
CA ALA A 122 -8.87 21.39 -9.03
C ALA A 122 -10.19 22.05 -8.61
N THR A 123 -10.46 22.14 -7.31
CA THR A 123 -11.68 22.78 -6.80
C THR A 123 -11.71 24.28 -7.08
N ARG A 124 -10.59 24.99 -6.89
CA ARG A 124 -10.49 26.43 -7.25
C ARG A 124 -10.76 26.67 -8.73
N ILE A 125 -10.16 25.87 -9.61
CA ILE A 125 -10.35 25.95 -11.06
C ILE A 125 -11.82 25.71 -11.40
N ALA A 126 -12.41 24.65 -10.84
CA ALA A 126 -13.81 24.31 -11.09
C ALA A 126 -14.78 25.40 -10.62
N THR A 127 -14.61 25.92 -9.40
CA THR A 127 -15.42 27.02 -8.89
C THR A 127 -15.28 28.28 -9.75
N ALA A 128 -14.07 28.65 -10.18
CA ALA A 128 -13.88 29.80 -11.06
C ALA A 128 -14.60 29.63 -12.42
N ILE A 129 -14.66 28.39 -12.94
CA ILE A 129 -15.41 28.11 -14.16
C ILE A 129 -16.92 28.23 -13.92
N ILE A 130 -17.44 27.68 -12.81
CA ILE A 130 -18.86 27.73 -12.44
C ILE A 130 -19.32 29.18 -12.21
N GLU A 131 -18.52 29.97 -11.51
CA GLU A 131 -18.80 31.40 -11.24
C GLU A 131 -18.59 32.30 -12.46
N GLY A 132 -18.03 31.79 -13.56
CA GLY A 132 -17.72 32.57 -14.76
C GLY A 132 -16.56 33.57 -14.59
N THR A 133 -15.74 33.40 -13.55
CA THR A 133 -14.59 34.27 -13.22
C THR A 133 -13.25 33.71 -13.69
N ALA A 134 -13.26 32.54 -14.33
CA ALA A 134 -12.08 31.85 -14.84
C ALA A 134 -11.27 32.68 -15.86
N ASP A 135 -9.98 32.88 -15.56
CA ASP A 135 -9.02 33.42 -16.51
C ASP A 135 -8.48 32.30 -17.43
N PHE A 136 -9.15 32.09 -18.56
CA PHE A 136 -8.79 31.05 -19.53
C PHE A 136 -7.39 31.24 -20.15
N SER A 137 -6.77 32.42 -20.01
CA SER A 137 -5.39 32.63 -20.47
C SER A 137 -4.36 31.95 -19.57
N ARG A 138 -4.71 31.66 -18.31
CA ARG A 138 -3.83 31.03 -17.30
C ARG A 138 -4.31 29.64 -16.87
N ILE A 139 -5.62 29.41 -16.87
CA ILE A 139 -6.22 28.18 -16.32
C ILE A 139 -5.76 26.91 -17.03
N GLY A 140 -5.46 26.98 -18.32
CA GLY A 140 -4.94 25.83 -19.08
C GLY A 140 -3.53 25.42 -18.65
N GLN A 141 -2.68 26.39 -18.27
CA GLN A 141 -1.35 26.12 -17.73
C GLN A 141 -1.45 25.56 -16.30
N GLU A 142 -2.32 26.13 -15.47
CA GLU A 142 -2.56 25.65 -14.11
C GLU A 142 -3.12 24.23 -14.08
N ALA A 143 -4.09 23.92 -14.96
CA ALA A 143 -4.64 22.57 -15.08
C ALA A 143 -3.59 21.57 -15.59
N SER A 144 -2.76 21.96 -16.57
CA SER A 144 -1.69 21.09 -17.07
C SER A 144 -0.57 20.85 -16.06
N ALA A 145 -0.32 21.80 -15.16
CA ALA A 145 0.68 21.65 -14.09
C ALA A 145 0.17 20.76 -12.93
N ASN A 146 -1.14 20.52 -12.88
CA ASN A 146 -1.82 19.74 -11.86
C ASN A 146 -2.10 18.28 -12.28
N ALA A 147 -1.79 17.93 -13.54
CA ALA A 147 -1.96 16.59 -14.13
C ALA A 147 -0.60 15.88 -14.25
#